data_AF-A0AAD2J4V4-F1
#
_entry.id   AF-A0AAD2J4V4-F1
#
_cell.length_a   1.000
_cell.length_b   1.000
_cell.length_c   1.000
_cell.angle_alpha   90.00
_cell.angle_beta   90.00
_cell.angle_gamma   90.00
#
_symmetry.space_group_name_H-M   'P 1'
#
loop_
_entity.id
_entity.type
_entity.pdbx_description
1 polymer ?
#
loop_
_entity_poly.entity_id
_entity_poly.type
_entity_poly.pdbx_seq_one_letter_code
_entity_poly.pdbx_strand_id
1 'polypeptide(L)'
;MTTTKQTEHGDDQIEQELPATEKRRRGLAVRTVVRTAKVVGRPYIELGKSVKRLRGTLRTLGQSLASPASGPDSNFVDAPNAADAFERLYEANGWTEPALMNQRKAVVRSKFASLVLAIVFLAVSVYGVLSLRYVAYVPIAMIFIGLAVTAMGLALFIQYAINQAQIDERRLYSAHEFFSHPNRWVFLFSS
;
A
#
# COMPACT_ATOMS: atom_id res chain seq x y z
N MET A 1 -35.96 -9.89 -72.17
CA MET A 1 -35.31 -10.73 -73.19
C MET A 1 -34.14 -9.96 -73.78
N THR A 2 -32.94 -10.53 -73.60
CA THR A 2 -31.83 -10.60 -74.59
C THR A 2 -31.18 -9.31 -75.10
N THR A 3 -29.88 -9.17 -75.29
CA THR A 3 -28.64 -9.91 -75.00
C THR A 3 -27.53 -8.96 -75.46
N THR A 4 -26.48 -8.69 -74.67
CA THR A 4 -25.28 -8.04 -75.20
C THR A 4 -24.06 -8.89 -74.87
N LYS A 5 -23.51 -9.51 -75.94
CA LYS A 5 -22.21 -10.20 -76.02
C LYS A 5 -21.09 -9.23 -75.65
N GLN A 6 -20.23 -9.54 -74.67
CA GLN A 6 -19.04 -10.41 -74.74
C GLN A 6 -17.79 -9.55 -75.01
N THR A 7 -17.06 -9.27 -73.93
CA THR A 7 -15.76 -8.59 -73.90
C THR A 7 -14.68 -9.67 -73.81
N GLU A 8 -13.77 -9.71 -74.79
CA GLU A 8 -12.54 -10.50 -74.72
C GLU A 8 -11.61 -9.90 -73.67
N HIS A 9 -11.18 -10.76 -72.74
CA HIS A 9 -10.26 -10.45 -71.65
C HIS A 9 -8.89 -10.98 -72.08
N GLY A 10 -7.93 -10.07 -72.28
CA GLY A 10 -6.54 -10.42 -72.54
C GLY A 10 -5.88 -10.98 -71.28
N ASP A 11 -5.19 -12.08 -71.47
CA ASP A 11 -4.26 -12.70 -70.52
C ASP A 11 -3.09 -11.76 -70.23
N ASP A 12 -3.03 -11.24 -69.01
CA ASP A 12 -1.78 -10.79 -68.39
C ASP A 12 -1.39 -11.81 -67.32
N GLN A 13 -0.48 -12.72 -67.69
CA GLN A 13 0.32 -13.46 -66.73
C GLN A 13 1.23 -12.48 -66.00
N ILE A 14 0.86 -12.11 -64.77
CA ILE A 14 1.77 -11.45 -63.83
C ILE A 14 2.17 -12.48 -62.77
N GLU A 15 3.34 -13.06 -62.98
CA GLU A 15 4.21 -13.59 -61.93
C GLU A 15 4.41 -12.49 -60.87
N GLN A 16 3.79 -12.63 -59.70
CA GLN A 16 4.11 -11.81 -58.52
C GLN A 16 4.86 -12.66 -57.50
N GLU A 17 6.19 -12.64 -57.63
CA GLU A 17 7.12 -12.95 -56.54
C GLU A 17 6.76 -12.12 -55.31
N LEU A 18 6.28 -12.78 -54.26
CA LEU A 18 6.11 -12.18 -52.94
C LEU A 18 7.49 -11.89 -52.31
N PRO A 19 7.81 -10.64 -51.95
CA PRO A 19 9.15 -10.29 -51.47
C PRO A 19 9.41 -10.83 -50.05
N ALA A 20 10.60 -11.39 -49.86
CA ALA A 20 11.12 -12.02 -48.64
C ALA A 20 11.33 -11.07 -47.43
N THR A 21 10.70 -9.89 -47.41
CA THR A 21 10.94 -8.82 -46.42
C THR A 21 9.98 -8.85 -45.21
N GLU A 22 8.87 -9.57 -45.27
CA GLU A 22 7.89 -9.60 -44.16
C GLU A 22 8.29 -10.52 -42.99
N LYS A 23 9.03 -11.60 -43.23
CA LYS A 23 9.39 -12.56 -42.17
C LYS A 23 10.37 -12.00 -41.13
N ARG A 24 11.20 -11.00 -41.51
CA ARG A 24 12.24 -10.46 -40.61
C ARG A 24 11.73 -9.38 -39.65
N ARG A 25 10.63 -8.68 -39.97
CA ARG A 25 10.06 -7.62 -39.12
C ARG A 25 9.22 -8.15 -37.94
N ARG A 26 8.61 -9.34 -38.07
CA ARG A 26 7.83 -9.96 -36.98
C ARG A 26 8.70 -10.40 -35.79
N GLY A 27 9.94 -10.81 -36.02
CA GLY A 27 10.85 -11.25 -34.94
C GLY A 27 11.30 -10.13 -33.99
N LEU A 28 11.42 -8.89 -34.49
CA LEU A 28 11.81 -7.73 -33.67
C LEU A 28 10.62 -7.18 -32.88
N ALA A 29 9.43 -7.08 -33.49
CA ALA A 29 8.23 -6.58 -32.81
C ALA A 29 7.81 -7.47 -31.62
N VAL A 30 7.88 -8.79 -31.78
CA VAL A 30 7.56 -9.74 -30.70
C VAL A 30 8.57 -9.63 -29.54
N ARG A 31 9.85 -9.38 -29.83
CA ARG A 31 10.88 -9.20 -28.79
C ARG A 31 10.68 -7.91 -27.98
N THR A 32 10.18 -6.85 -28.60
CA THR A 32 9.91 -5.56 -27.94
C THR A 32 8.68 -5.67 -27.03
N VAL A 33 7.59 -6.30 -27.50
CA VAL A 33 6.35 -6.50 -26.71
C VAL A 33 6.61 -7.40 -25.48
N VAL A 34 7.42 -8.45 -25.61
CA VAL A 34 7.81 -9.30 -24.47
C VAL A 34 8.66 -8.53 -23.46
N ARG A 35 9.51 -7.58 -23.88
CA ARG A 35 10.28 -6.72 -22.97
C ARG A 35 9.41 -5.70 -22.25
N THR A 36 8.44 -5.06 -22.90
CA THR A 36 7.50 -4.13 -22.24
C THR A 36 6.56 -4.83 -21.28
N ALA A 37 6.05 -6.02 -21.61
CA ALA A 37 5.23 -6.81 -20.68
C ALA A 37 6.00 -7.20 -19.39
N LYS A 38 7.32 -7.48 -19.51
CA LYS A 38 8.17 -7.80 -18.35
C LYS A 38 8.48 -6.58 -17.46
N VAL A 39 8.51 -5.38 -18.03
CA VAL A 39 8.76 -4.11 -17.31
C VAL A 39 7.48 -3.61 -16.62
N VAL A 40 6.30 -3.83 -17.21
CA VAL A 40 5.02 -3.41 -16.63
C VAL A 40 4.41 -4.46 -15.69
N GLY A 41 4.79 -5.75 -15.79
CA GLY A 41 4.26 -6.81 -14.93
C GLY A 41 4.82 -6.84 -13.49
N ARG A 42 6.02 -6.28 -13.26
CA ARG A 42 6.63 -6.23 -11.92
C ARG A 42 5.88 -5.38 -10.88
N PRO A 43 5.39 -4.15 -11.19
CA PRO A 43 4.67 -3.35 -10.20
C PRO A 43 3.36 -3.99 -9.73
N TYR A 44 2.67 -4.78 -10.56
CA TYR A 44 1.42 -5.45 -10.15
C TYR A 44 1.65 -6.62 -9.20
N ILE A 45 2.76 -7.35 -9.35
CA ILE A 45 3.13 -8.44 -8.42
C ILE A 45 3.60 -7.87 -7.08
N GLU A 46 4.26 -6.71 -7.09
CA GLU A 46 4.62 -5.99 -5.85
C GLU A 46 3.39 -5.39 -5.16
N LEU A 47 2.45 -4.83 -5.91
CA LEU A 47 1.14 -4.40 -5.39
C LEU A 47 0.38 -5.56 -4.74
N GLY A 48 0.43 -6.77 -5.29
CA GLY A 48 -0.18 -7.96 -4.67
C GLY A 48 0.44 -8.31 -3.30
N LYS A 49 1.76 -8.14 -3.15
CA LYS A 49 2.44 -8.33 -1.84
C LYS A 49 2.07 -7.22 -0.86
N SER A 50 1.94 -5.98 -1.34
CA SER A 50 1.50 -4.82 -0.54
C SER A 50 0.06 -4.98 -0.05
N VAL A 51 -0.85 -5.45 -0.89
CA VAL A 51 -2.25 -5.73 -0.53
C VAL A 51 -2.34 -6.88 0.47
N LYS A 52 -1.52 -7.94 0.32
CA LYS A 52 -1.49 -9.05 1.28
C LYS A 52 -0.98 -8.59 2.65
N ARG A 53 0.06 -7.74 2.69
CA ARG A 53 0.54 -7.11 3.93
C ARG A 53 -0.52 -6.21 4.54
N LEU A 54 -1.13 -5.34 3.74
CA LEU A 54 -2.19 -4.42 4.16
C LEU A 54 -3.40 -5.16 4.73
N ARG A 55 -3.83 -6.25 4.08
CA ARG A 55 -4.91 -7.12 4.56
C ARG A 55 -4.53 -7.81 5.86
N GLY A 56 -3.28 -8.20 6.02
CA GLY A 56 -2.72 -8.67 7.29
C GLY A 56 -2.87 -7.62 8.38
N THR A 57 -2.36 -6.41 8.13
CA THR A 57 -2.42 -5.29 9.09
C THR A 57 -3.86 -4.89 9.43
N LEU A 58 -4.76 -4.81 8.44
CA LEU A 58 -6.17 -4.52 8.64
C LEU A 58 -6.90 -5.63 9.40
N ARG A 59 -6.53 -6.90 9.20
CA ARG A 59 -7.09 -8.02 9.96
C ARG A 59 -6.61 -7.99 11.40
N THR A 60 -5.32 -7.74 11.64
CA THR A 60 -4.77 -7.59 12.99
C THR A 60 -5.37 -6.39 13.71
N LEU A 61 -5.51 -5.25 13.03
CA LEU A 61 -6.17 -4.06 13.56
C LEU A 61 -7.66 -4.31 13.81
N GLY A 62 -8.37 -4.94 12.87
CA GLY A 62 -9.77 -5.30 13.00
C GLY A 62 -10.02 -6.29 14.14
N GLN A 63 -9.16 -7.29 14.32
CA GLN A 63 -9.21 -8.21 15.46
C GLN A 63 -8.90 -7.50 16.78
N SER A 64 -7.93 -6.58 16.80
CA SER A 64 -7.60 -5.78 17.99
C SER A 64 -8.69 -4.79 18.39
N LEU A 65 -9.56 -4.39 17.46
CA LEU A 65 -10.66 -3.44 17.69
C LEU A 65 -12.02 -4.14 17.93
N ALA A 66 -12.27 -5.29 17.29
CA ALA A 66 -13.55 -6.02 17.38
C ALA A 66 -13.64 -6.98 18.58
N SER A 67 -12.54 -7.20 19.30
CA SER A 67 -12.52 -8.00 20.55
C SER A 67 -12.08 -7.14 21.73
N PRO A 68 -12.98 -6.34 22.33
CA PRO A 68 -12.72 -5.71 23.61
C PRO A 68 -12.99 -6.66 24.81
N ALA A 69 -13.37 -7.92 24.58
CA ALA A 69 -13.88 -8.80 25.64
C ALA A 69 -13.63 -10.30 25.38
N SER A 70 -12.37 -10.75 25.40
CA SER A 70 -12.00 -12.12 25.79
C SER A 70 -10.49 -12.36 25.74
N GLY A 71 -9.85 -12.45 26.91
CA GLY A 71 -8.60 -13.21 27.12
C GLY A 71 -7.27 -12.43 27.03
N PRO A 72 -6.29 -12.70 27.92
CA PRO A 72 -5.03 -11.96 28.02
C PRO A 72 -4.00 -12.45 26.99
N ASP A 73 -4.26 -12.30 25.70
CA ASP A 73 -3.35 -12.77 24.65
C ASP A 73 -2.58 -11.62 23.97
N SER A 74 -1.76 -10.95 24.78
CA SER A 74 -0.58 -10.24 24.25
C SER A 74 0.67 -10.43 25.12
N ASN A 75 0.75 -11.54 25.85
CA ASN A 75 2.03 -12.07 26.35
C ASN A 75 2.84 -12.58 25.14
N PHE A 76 3.43 -11.66 24.38
CA PHE A 76 4.44 -12.04 23.36
C PHE A 76 5.73 -12.58 23.99
N VAL A 77 5.84 -12.53 25.31
CA VAL A 77 6.86 -13.20 26.12
C VAL A 77 6.21 -13.56 27.46
N ASP A 78 6.35 -14.80 27.94
CA ASP A 78 5.91 -15.22 29.29
C ASP A 78 6.72 -14.49 30.37
N ALA A 79 6.42 -13.22 30.63
CA ALA A 79 7.08 -12.39 31.61
C ALA A 79 6.09 -11.90 32.65
N PRO A 80 6.51 -11.76 33.93
CA PRO A 80 5.63 -11.34 35.01
C PRO A 80 5.13 -9.89 34.83
N ASN A 81 5.90 -9.04 34.12
CA ASN A 81 5.54 -7.66 33.83
C ASN A 81 5.84 -7.27 32.37
N ALA A 82 5.16 -6.24 31.87
CA ALA A 82 5.34 -5.71 30.51
C ALA A 82 6.73 -5.09 30.24
N ALA A 83 7.41 -4.61 31.29
CA ALA A 83 8.79 -4.14 31.20
C ALA A 83 9.77 -5.32 31.04
N ASP A 84 9.58 -6.38 31.83
CA ASP A 84 10.37 -7.61 31.72
C ASP A 84 10.17 -8.29 30.35
N ALA A 85 8.95 -8.20 29.79
CA ALA A 85 8.66 -8.68 28.44
C ALA A 85 9.44 -7.90 27.36
N PHE A 86 9.57 -6.57 27.53
CA PHE A 86 10.36 -5.73 26.62
C PHE A 86 11.85 -6.05 26.72
N GLU A 87 12.40 -6.17 27.92
CA GLU A 87 13.83 -6.47 28.11
C GLU A 87 14.19 -7.86 27.55
N ARG A 88 13.34 -8.87 27.74
CA ARG A 88 13.54 -10.17 27.10
C ARG A 88 13.49 -10.10 25.57
N LEU A 89 12.61 -9.28 25.02
CA LEU A 89 12.56 -9.04 23.56
C LEU A 89 13.81 -8.30 23.08
N TYR A 90 14.29 -7.33 23.84
CA TYR A 90 15.50 -6.56 23.57
C TYR A 90 16.75 -7.46 23.55
N GLU A 91 16.90 -8.31 24.58
CA GLU A 91 17.98 -9.31 24.68
C GLU A 91 17.88 -10.35 23.55
N ALA A 92 16.70 -10.90 23.29
CA ALA A 92 16.49 -11.93 22.27
C ALA A 92 16.82 -11.43 20.84
N ASN A 93 16.59 -10.14 20.56
CA ASN A 93 16.93 -9.54 19.27
C ASN A 93 18.37 -9.03 19.18
N GLY A 94 19.16 -9.12 20.26
CA GLY A 94 20.51 -8.58 20.31
C GLY A 94 20.55 -7.07 20.03
N TRP A 95 19.51 -6.35 20.43
CA TRP A 95 19.46 -4.91 20.24
C TRP A 95 20.51 -4.23 21.12
N THR A 96 21.06 -3.13 20.60
CA THR A 96 22.02 -2.28 21.31
C THR A 96 21.39 -0.90 21.51
N GLU A 97 21.82 -0.16 22.53
CA GLU A 97 21.29 1.19 22.79
C GLU A 97 21.39 2.13 21.58
N PRO A 98 22.50 2.15 20.81
CA PRO A 98 22.58 2.95 19.60
C PRO A 98 21.57 2.51 18.53
N ALA A 99 21.28 1.21 18.43
CA ALA A 99 20.28 0.69 17.51
C ALA A 99 18.87 1.13 17.90
N LEU A 100 18.51 1.07 19.19
CA LEU A 100 17.23 1.57 19.70
C LEU A 100 17.06 3.07 19.44
N MET A 101 18.10 3.88 19.66
CA MET A 101 18.04 5.32 19.38
C MET A 101 17.83 5.61 17.89
N ASN A 102 18.46 4.83 17.01
CA ASN A 102 18.23 4.94 15.57
C ASN A 102 16.81 4.50 15.17
N GLN A 103 16.30 3.43 15.79
CA GLN A 103 14.93 2.97 15.58
C GLN A 103 13.90 4.00 16.07
N ARG A 104 14.11 4.60 17.25
CA ARG A 104 13.29 5.71 17.78
C ARG A 104 13.20 6.85 16.77
N LYS A 105 14.34 7.32 16.24
CA LYS A 105 14.38 8.38 15.21
C LYS A 105 13.60 7.99 13.95
N ALA A 106 13.72 6.75 13.50
CA ALA A 106 12.98 6.25 12.34
C ALA A 106 11.47 6.19 12.59
N VAL A 107 11.05 5.76 13.79
CA VAL A 107 9.64 5.71 14.21
C VAL A 107 9.06 7.13 14.29
N VAL A 108 9.76 8.09 14.89
CA VAL A 108 9.30 9.50 14.95
C VAL A 108 9.12 10.07 13.54
N ARG A 109 10.09 9.87 12.65
CA ARG A 109 9.96 10.32 11.25
C ARG A 109 8.78 9.68 10.55
N SER A 110 8.57 8.38 10.75
CA SER A 110 7.46 7.63 10.14
C SER A 110 6.11 8.08 10.69
N LYS A 111 6.03 8.38 11.99
CA LYS A 111 4.85 8.95 12.66
C LYS A 111 4.40 10.23 11.98
N PHE A 112 5.29 11.22 11.87
CA PHE A 112 4.94 12.49 11.25
C PHE A 112 4.72 12.36 9.73
N ALA A 113 5.49 11.51 9.05
CA ALA A 113 5.28 11.25 7.63
C ALA A 113 3.88 10.67 7.34
N SER A 114 3.39 9.72 8.15
CA SER A 114 2.04 9.17 7.97
C SER A 114 0.95 10.20 8.24
N LEU A 115 1.15 11.09 9.23
CA LEU A 115 0.22 12.17 9.52
C LEU A 115 0.14 13.18 8.37
N VAL A 116 1.30 13.64 7.86
CA VAL A 116 1.36 14.56 6.72
C VAL A 116 0.71 13.91 5.48
N LEU A 117 0.98 12.63 5.23
CA LEU A 117 0.38 11.91 4.12
C LEU A 117 -1.14 11.84 4.25
N ALA A 118 -1.67 11.56 5.44
CA ALA A 118 -3.11 11.55 5.70
C ALA A 118 -3.75 12.92 5.41
N ILE A 119 -3.13 14.01 5.85
CA ILE A 119 -3.59 15.38 5.60
C ILE A 119 -3.59 15.71 4.11
N VAL A 120 -2.51 15.35 3.39
CA VAL A 120 -2.41 15.57 1.93
C VAL A 120 -3.51 14.81 1.19
N PHE A 121 -3.73 13.53 1.50
CA PHE A 121 -4.78 12.75 0.85
C PHE A 121 -6.19 13.27 1.18
N LEU A 122 -6.42 13.73 2.41
CA LEU A 122 -7.67 14.38 2.79
C LEU A 122 -7.87 15.66 1.96
N ALA A 123 -6.85 16.51 1.85
CA ALA A 123 -6.90 17.75 1.07
C ALA A 123 -7.16 17.48 -0.42
N VAL A 124 -6.47 16.50 -1.01
CA VAL A 124 -6.69 16.08 -2.41
C VAL A 124 -8.12 15.55 -2.61
N SER A 125 -8.64 14.79 -1.65
CA SER A 125 -10.00 14.26 -1.72
C SER A 125 -11.05 15.38 -1.66
N VAL A 126 -10.89 16.33 -0.73
CA VAL A 126 -11.76 17.51 -0.61
C VAL A 126 -11.69 18.37 -1.87
N TYR A 127 -10.49 18.65 -2.37
CA TYR A 127 -10.31 19.39 -3.62
C TYR A 127 -10.99 18.69 -4.80
N GLY A 128 -10.80 17.37 -4.94
CA GLY A 128 -11.45 16.58 -5.98
C GLY A 128 -12.98 16.65 -5.93
N VAL A 129 -13.55 16.59 -4.72
CA VAL A 129 -15.00 16.73 -4.51
C VAL A 129 -15.51 18.11 -4.93
N LEU A 130 -14.79 19.17 -4.57
CA LEU A 130 -15.16 20.54 -4.91
C LEU A 130 -15.01 20.85 -6.41
N SER A 131 -13.97 20.31 -7.06
CA SER A 131 -13.69 20.56 -8.48
C SER A 131 -14.57 19.74 -9.43
N LEU A 132 -14.93 18.51 -9.08
CA LEU A 132 -15.63 17.57 -9.97
C LEU A 132 -17.13 17.46 -9.72
N ARG A 133 -17.74 18.53 -9.16
CA ARG A 133 -19.16 18.56 -8.75
C ARG A 133 -20.17 18.15 -9.83
N TYR A 134 -19.82 18.25 -11.11
CA TYR A 134 -20.74 17.98 -12.22
C TYR A 134 -20.91 16.49 -12.55
N VAL A 135 -20.06 15.61 -12.02
CA VAL A 135 -20.16 14.16 -12.24
C VAL A 135 -20.58 13.48 -10.95
N ALA A 136 -21.89 13.32 -10.73
CA ALA A 136 -22.48 12.95 -9.42
C ALA A 136 -21.83 11.74 -8.71
N TYR A 137 -21.37 10.72 -9.43
CA TYR A 137 -20.78 9.51 -8.85
C TYR A 137 -19.31 9.64 -8.43
N VAL A 138 -18.54 10.52 -9.08
CA VAL A 138 -17.12 10.73 -8.80
C VAL A 138 -16.85 11.29 -7.41
N PRO A 139 -17.53 12.34 -6.92
CA PRO A 139 -17.28 12.88 -5.58
C PRO A 139 -17.65 11.87 -4.50
N ILE A 140 -18.71 11.07 -4.69
CA ILE A 140 -19.10 10.02 -3.74
C ILE A 140 -17.96 9.00 -3.59
N ALA A 141 -17.44 8.48 -4.71
CA ALA A 141 -16.32 7.54 -4.68
C ALA A 141 -15.06 8.15 -4.04
N MET A 142 -14.73 9.40 -4.39
CA MET A 142 -13.59 10.12 -3.82
C MET A 142 -13.71 10.35 -2.31
N ILE A 143 -14.92 10.59 -1.79
CA ILE A 143 -15.16 10.71 -0.34
C ILE A 143 -14.82 9.40 0.36
N PHE A 144 -15.33 8.26 -0.13
CA PHE A 144 -15.05 6.97 0.50
C PHE A 144 -13.57 6.60 0.44
N ILE A 145 -12.91 6.80 -0.70
CA ILE A 145 -11.48 6.54 -0.85
C ILE A 145 -10.68 7.47 0.07
N GLY A 146 -11.00 8.77 0.07
CA GLY A 146 -10.34 9.77 0.90
C GLY A 146 -10.46 9.47 2.39
N LEU A 147 -11.65 9.13 2.86
CA LEU A 147 -11.88 8.73 4.25
C LEU A 147 -11.13 7.46 4.61
N ALA A 148 -11.14 6.44 3.74
CA ALA A 148 -10.41 5.19 3.98
C ALA A 148 -8.90 5.40 4.09
N VAL A 149 -8.31 6.18 3.19
CA VAL A 149 -6.86 6.50 3.20
C VAL A 149 -6.51 7.36 4.42
N THR A 150 -7.35 8.33 4.76
CA THR A 150 -7.14 9.20 5.93
C THR A 150 -7.21 8.38 7.22
N ALA A 151 -8.22 7.52 7.38
CA ALA A 151 -8.37 6.64 8.53
C ALA A 151 -7.17 5.69 8.66
N MET A 152 -6.69 5.13 7.55
CA MET A 152 -5.49 4.30 7.53
C MET A 152 -4.24 5.08 7.95
N GLY A 153 -4.04 6.30 7.45
CA GLY A 153 -2.90 7.15 7.82
C GLY A 153 -2.92 7.54 9.31
N LEU A 154 -4.10 7.82 9.86
CA LEU A 154 -4.29 8.06 11.30
C LEU A 154 -4.01 6.81 12.14
N ALA A 155 -4.44 5.63 11.68
CA ALA A 155 -4.15 4.37 12.36
C ALA A 155 -2.63 4.10 12.42
N LEU A 156 -1.92 4.34 11.31
CA LEU A 156 -0.46 4.23 11.26
C LEU A 156 0.22 5.25 12.20
N PHE A 157 -0.28 6.49 12.24
CA PHE A 157 0.22 7.51 13.17
C PHE A 157 0.12 7.05 14.63
N ILE A 158 -1.04 6.52 15.04
CA ILE A 158 -1.26 5.98 16.39
C ILE A 158 -0.33 4.80 16.65
N GLN A 159 -0.20 3.88 15.69
CA GLN A 159 0.68 2.72 15.83
C GLN A 159 2.15 3.13 16.03
N TYR A 160 2.65 4.11 15.28
CA TYR A 160 4.00 4.64 15.47
C TYR A 160 4.15 5.39 16.80
N ALA A 161 3.11 6.08 17.28
CA ALA A 161 3.14 6.72 18.59
C ALA A 161 3.23 5.69 19.73
N ILE A 162 2.49 4.58 19.64
CA ILE A 162 2.59 3.46 20.59
C ILE A 162 4.01 2.89 20.57
N ASN A 163 4.55 2.59 19.39
CA ASN A 163 5.91 2.06 19.26
C ASN A 163 6.97 3.02 19.84
N GLN A 164 6.78 4.34 19.68
CA GLN A 164 7.65 5.34 20.28
C GLN A 164 7.55 5.30 21.82
N ALA A 165 6.35 5.28 22.38
CA ALA A 165 6.15 5.20 23.83
C ALA A 165 6.74 3.90 24.42
N GLN A 166 6.62 2.78 23.70
CA GLN A 166 7.21 1.50 24.11
C GLN A 166 8.74 1.57 24.18
N ILE A 167 9.39 2.25 23.23
CA ILE A 167 10.85 2.44 23.23
C ILE A 167 11.28 3.40 24.35
N ASP A 168 10.55 4.51 24.52
CA ASP A 168 10.89 5.55 25.49
C ASP A 168 10.75 5.06 26.94
N GLU A 169 9.75 4.22 27.21
CA GLU A 169 9.46 3.71 28.56
C GLU A 169 9.91 2.27 28.79
N ARG A 170 10.52 1.63 27.78
CA ARG A 170 10.98 0.22 27.80
C ARG A 170 9.92 -0.75 28.30
N ARG A 171 8.67 -0.53 27.86
CA ARG A 171 7.50 -1.31 28.30
C ARG A 171 6.61 -1.60 27.10
N LEU A 172 6.13 -2.83 26.98
CA LEU A 172 5.13 -3.16 25.97
C LEU A 172 3.78 -2.57 26.36
N TYR A 173 3.22 -1.76 25.47
CA TYR A 173 1.92 -1.12 25.63
C TYR A 173 0.87 -1.79 24.73
N SER A 174 -0.27 -2.14 25.33
CA SER A 174 -1.47 -2.41 24.54
C SER A 174 -2.11 -1.09 24.06
N ALA A 175 -2.87 -1.14 22.95
CA ALA A 175 -3.57 0.05 22.46
C ALA A 175 -4.52 0.64 23.51
N HIS A 176 -5.25 -0.22 24.23
CA HIS A 176 -6.15 0.19 25.31
C HIS A 176 -5.39 0.90 26.44
N GLU A 177 -4.27 0.31 26.90
CA GLU A 177 -3.43 0.89 27.95
C GLU A 177 -2.86 2.25 27.54
N PHE A 178 -2.37 2.37 26.30
CA PHE A 178 -1.89 3.63 25.75
C PHE A 178 -2.95 4.75 25.80
N PHE A 179 -4.20 4.45 25.42
CA PHE A 179 -5.29 5.44 25.46
C PHE A 179 -5.79 5.74 26.87
N SER A 180 -5.64 4.80 27.80
CA SER A 180 -5.94 5.03 29.23
C SER A 180 -4.89 5.89 29.94
N HIS A 181 -3.68 6.02 29.36
CA HIS A 181 -2.58 6.75 29.97
C HIS A 181 -2.89 8.26 30.06
N PRO A 182 -2.66 8.92 31.22
CA PRO A 182 -2.94 10.35 31.39
C PRO A 182 -2.12 11.22 30.41
N ASN A 183 -0.91 10.77 30.07
CA ASN A 183 0.02 11.48 29.19
C ASN A 183 -0.12 11.11 27.70
N ARG A 184 -1.20 10.45 27.27
CA ARG A 184 -1.38 10.00 25.87
C ARG A 184 -1.13 11.07 24.81
N TRP A 185 -1.52 12.31 25.08
CA TRP A 185 -1.33 13.43 24.15
C TRP A 185 0.14 13.81 24.00
N VAL A 186 0.92 13.71 25.09
CA VAL A 186 2.36 13.94 25.05
C VAL A 186 3.03 12.90 24.17
N PHE A 187 2.65 11.63 24.28
CA PHE A 187 3.22 10.57 23.42
C PHE A 187 2.83 10.71 21.95
N LEU A 188 1.60 11.15 21.65
CA LEU A 188 1.17 11.37 20.28
C LEU A 188 2.00 12.48 19.60
N PHE A 189 2.29 13.57 20.30
CA PHE A 189 2.93 14.75 19.72
C PHE A 189 4.41 14.95 20.08
N SER A 190 5.02 14.05 20.86
CA SER A 190 6.46 14.10 21.16
C SER A 190 7.32 13.85 19.92
N SER A 191 8.49 14.49 19.86
CA SER A 191 9.49 14.33 18.79
C SER A 191 10.76 13.61 19.23
#